data_AF-A0A0C2FKP4-F1
#
_entry.id   AF-A0A0C2FKP4-F1
#
_cell.length_a   1.000
_cell.length_b   1.000
_cell.length_c   1.000
_cell.angle_alpha   90.00
_cell.angle_beta   90.00
_cell.angle_gamma   90.00
#
_symmetry.space_group_name_H-M   'P 1'
#
loop_
_entity.id
_entity.type
_entity.pdbx_description
1 polymer ?
#
loop_
_entity_poly.entity_id
_entity_poly.type
_entity_poly.pdbx_seq_one_letter_code
_entity_poly.pdbx_strand_id
1 'polypeptide(L)' 'LCSHDPDSGSCNQLRYMWFYNQTRGTCDQFLYGGCEGNSNRFESFEICQKNCEVSGLDPCMEPLDRGNWCEAMSN' A
#
# COMPACT_ATOMS: atom_id res chain seq x y z
N LEU A 1 -7.08 3.38 2.69
CA LEU A 1 -6.55 2.13 3.30
C LEU A 1 -5.05 2.26 3.51
N CYS A 2 -4.25 1.98 2.49
CA CYS A 2 -2.79 1.97 2.53
C CYS A 2 -2.17 3.36 2.75
N SER A 3 -3.01 4.41 2.64
CA SER A 3 -2.61 5.79 2.81
C SER A 3 -2.64 6.32 4.25
N HIS A 4 -3.14 5.52 5.20
CA HIS A 4 -3.21 5.90 6.61
C HIS A 4 -1.94 5.53 7.34
N ASP A 5 -1.55 6.31 8.33
CA ASP A 5 -0.49 5.91 9.27
C ASP A 5 -0.94 4.69 10.11
N PRO A 6 -0.01 3.86 10.61
CA PRO A 6 -0.37 2.76 11.50
C PRO A 6 -0.97 3.30 12.80
N ASP A 7 -2.09 2.70 13.22
CA ASP A 7 -2.77 3.08 14.45
C ASP A 7 -2.84 1.91 15.42
N SER A 8 -2.14 2.05 16.54
CA SER A 8 -2.04 1.06 17.60
C SER A 8 -3.34 0.91 18.39
N GLY A 9 -4.23 1.90 18.39
CA GLY A 9 -5.39 1.95 19.29
C GLY A 9 -5.02 2.07 20.77
N SER A 10 -6.03 2.14 21.63
CA SER A 10 -5.86 2.41 23.07
C SER A 10 -5.74 1.16 23.96
N CYS A 11 -5.98 -0.04 23.43
CA CYS A 11 -5.92 -1.28 24.21
C CYS A 11 -4.48 -1.79 24.44
N ASN A 12 -4.32 -2.71 25.40
CA ASN A 12 -3.02 -3.25 25.84
C ASN A 12 -2.77 -4.72 25.44
N GLN A 13 -3.49 -5.24 24.44
CA GLN A 13 -3.30 -6.58 23.89
C GLN A 13 -2.34 -6.53 22.70
N LEU A 14 -1.08 -6.24 23.01
CA LEU A 14 -0.03 -6.00 22.02
C LEU A 14 0.19 -7.23 21.13
N ARG A 15 0.00 -7.04 19.83
CA ARG A 15 0.29 -8.04 18.79
C ARG A 15 1.00 -7.40 17.61
N TYR A 16 1.96 -8.13 17.04
CA TYR A 16 2.60 -7.71 15.80
C TYR A 16 1.59 -7.82 14.66
N MET A 17 1.45 -6.72 13.92
CA MET A 17 0.64 -6.62 12.72
C MET A 17 1.46 -5.91 11.64
N TRP A 18 1.04 -6.06 10.39
CA TRP A 18 1.68 -5.44 9.24
C TRP A 18 0.91 -4.20 8.81
N PHE A 19 1.59 -3.15 8.38
CA PHE A 19 1.00 -1.96 7.78
C PHE A 19 1.80 -1.56 6.54
N TYR A 20 1.16 -0.86 5.62
CA TYR A 20 1.85 -0.30 4.47
C TYR A 20 2.50 1.03 4.82
N ASN A 21 3.82 1.10 4.67
CA ASN A 21 4.60 2.31 4.85
C ASN A 21 4.76 3.02 3.51
N GLN A 22 3.96 4.05 3.26
CA GLN A 22 4.02 4.82 2.02
C GLN A 22 5.35 5.52 1.79
N THR A 23 6.02 5.96 2.85
CA THR A 23 7.33 6.64 2.74
C THR A 23 8.38 5.70 2.20
N ARG A 24 8.32 4.41 2.58
CA ARG A 24 9.25 3.38 2.11
C ARG A 24 8.73 2.62 0.90
N GLY A 25 7.43 2.71 0.63
CA GLY A 25 6.75 1.93 -0.40
C GLY A 25 6.66 0.43 -0.06
N THR A 26 6.80 0.04 1.21
CA THR A 26 6.91 -1.37 1.64
C THR A 26 5.99 -1.67 2.82
N CYS A 27 5.64 -2.93 3.01
CA CYS A 27 4.96 -3.39 4.22
C CYS A 27 5.94 -3.58 5.40
N ASP A 28 5.68 -2.90 6.52
CA ASP A 28 6.48 -2.95 7.75
C ASP A 28 5.64 -3.50 8.92
N GLN A 29 6.29 -3.97 9.98
CA GLN A 29 5.61 -4.41 11.21
C GLN A 29 5.40 -3.25 12.20
N PHE A 30 4.29 -3.29 12.93
CA PHE A 30 4.01 -2.41 14.06
C PHE A 30 3.30 -3.17 15.19
N LEU A 31 3.29 -2.58 16.39
CA LEU A 31 2.55 -3.10 17.54
C LEU A 31 1.13 -2.54 17.53
N TYR A 32 0.15 -3.43 17.42
CA TYR A 32 -1.27 -3.10 17.55
C TYR A 32 -1.80 -3.51 18.93
N GLY A 33 -2.53 -2.62 19.58
CA GLY A 33 -3.05 -2.74 20.94
C GLY A 33 -4.25 -3.68 21.09
N GLY A 34 -4.81 -4.20 19.99
CA GLY A 34 -5.87 -5.20 20.02
C GLY A 34 -7.29 -4.66 19.82
N CYS A 35 -7.50 -3.35 19.94
CA CYS A 35 -8.77 -2.71 19.63
C CYS A 35 -8.57 -1.40 18.85
N GLU A 36 -9.66 -0.86 18.28
CA GLU A 36 -9.66 0.37 17.51
C GLU A 36 -8.69 0.31 16.31
N GLY A 37 -8.00 1.41 16.06
CA GLY A 37 -7.11 1.56 14.93
C GLY A 37 -7.85 1.79 13.61
N ASN A 38 -7.08 1.73 12.54
CA ASN A 38 -7.61 1.86 11.18
C ASN A 38 -7.33 0.58 10.38
N SER A 39 -7.74 0.61 9.10
CA SER A 39 -7.67 -0.55 8.22
C SER A 39 -6.28 -0.83 7.65
N ASN A 40 -5.29 0.08 7.78
CA ASN A 40 -3.89 -0.18 7.38
C ASN A 40 -3.20 -1.12 8.37
N ARG A 41 -3.75 -2.33 8.51
CA ARG A 41 -3.37 -3.35 9.47
C ARG A 41 -3.73 -4.72 8.93
N PHE A 42 -2.72 -5.56 8.75
CA PHE A 42 -2.82 -6.85 8.09
C PHE A 42 -2.15 -7.94 8.93
N GLU A 43 -2.67 -9.16 8.82
CA GLU A 43 -2.19 -10.30 9.62
C GLU A 43 -0.85 -10.85 9.13
N SER A 44 -0.53 -10.66 7.85
CA SER A 44 0.73 -11.10 7.24
C SER A 44 1.29 -10.07 6.29
N PHE A 45 2.58 -10.19 6.02
CA PHE A 45 3.29 -9.38 5.03
C PHE A 45 2.66 -9.53 3.65
N GLU A 46 2.39 -10.76 3.21
CA GLU A 46 1.83 -11.07 1.90
C GLU A 46 0.43 -10.46 1.71
N ILE A 47 -0.39 -10.45 2.77
CA ILE A 47 -1.70 -9.79 2.75
C ILE A 47 -1.50 -8.28 2.59
N CYS A 48 -0.59 -7.67 3.34
CA CYS A 48 -0.30 -6.25 3.20
C CYS A 48 0.18 -5.92 1.79
N GLN A 49 1.16 -6.65 1.26
CA GLN A 49 1.70 -6.43 -0.09
C GLN A 49 0.61 -6.55 -1.14
N LYS A 50 -0.17 -7.64 -1.09
CA LYS A 50 -1.25 -7.87 -2.06
C LYS A 50 -2.30 -6.75 -2.05
N ASN A 51 -2.57 -6.14 -0.91
CA ASN A 51 -3.58 -5.08 -0.79
C ASN A 51 -3.03 -3.68 -1.10
N CYS A 52 -1.73 -3.45 -0.86
CA CYS A 52 -1.17 -2.10 -0.81
C CYS A 52 0.07 -1.87 -1.68
N GLU A 53 0.88 -2.90 -1.92
CA GLU A 53 1.96 -2.81 -2.88
C GLU A 53 1.36 -2.93 -4.28
N VAL A 54 1.29 -1.80 -4.97
CA VAL A 54 0.88 -1.75 -6.37
C VAL A 54 1.92 -2.55 -7.16
N SER A 55 1.52 -3.73 -7.62
CA SER A 55 2.34 -4.59 -8.48
C SER A 55 2.44 -3.97 -9.87
N GLY A 56 3.21 -2.89 -10.06
CA GLY A 56 3.67 -2.39 -11.37
C GLY A 56 2.64 -2.21 -12.50
N LEU A 57 1.34 -2.29 -12.23
CA LEU A 57 0.25 -2.30 -13.23
C LEU A 57 -0.73 -1.15 -12.95
N ASP A 58 -0.23 -0.04 -12.41
CA ASP A 58 -0.91 1.23 -12.61
C ASP A 58 -0.47 1.72 -14.01
N PRO A 59 -1.38 1.83 -15.00
CA PRO A 59 -1.08 2.41 -16.31
C PRO A 59 -0.47 3.81 -16.24
N CYS A 60 -0.50 4.45 -15.06
CA CYS A 60 0.08 5.77 -14.81
C CYS A 60 1.48 5.72 -14.17
N MET A 61 1.98 4.54 -13.79
CA MET A 61 3.32 4.33 -13.20
C MET A 61 4.22 3.43 -14.05
N GLU A 62 3.70 2.87 -15.15
CA GLU A 62 4.53 2.40 -16.26
C GLU A 62 5.41 3.56 -16.74
N PRO A 63 6.69 3.33 -17.11
CA PRO A 63 7.52 4.38 -17.66
C PRO A 63 6.78 5.02 -18.83
N LEU A 64 6.67 6.36 -18.85
CA LEU A 64 6.16 7.10 -20.00
C LEU A 64 6.86 6.57 -21.24
N ASP A 65 6.15 5.76 -22.02
CA ASP A 65 6.71 5.17 -23.22
C ASP A 65 7.10 6.35 -24.10
N ARG A 66 8.41 6.49 -24.32
CA ARG A 66 8.99 7.66 -24.97
C ARG A 66 8.80 7.53 -26.47
N GLY A 67 7.54 7.55 -26.88
CA GLY A 67 7.04 7.81 -28.22
C GLY A 67 7.42 6.78 -29.28
N ASN A 68 6.39 6.21 -29.90
CA ASN A 68 5.97 6.61 -31.24
C ASN A 68 4.44 6.44 -31.20
N TRP A 69 3.57 7.41 -31.44
CA TRP A 69 3.44 8.23 -32.62
C TRP A 69 2.62 9.49 -32.28
N CYS A 70 3.13 10.66 -32.65
CA CYS A 70 2.30 11.83 -32.87
C CYS A 70 1.66 11.69 -34.26
N GLU A 71 0.34 11.83 -34.30
CA GLU A 71 -0.49 12.38 -35.39
C GLU A 71 -1.21 11.47 -36.42
N ALA A 72 -2.54 11.68 -36.37
CA ALA A 72 -3.60 11.62 -37.38
C ALA A 72 -3.87 10.31 -38.13
N MET A 73 -4.87 9.58 -37.65
CA MET A 73 -5.79 8.88 -38.55
C MET A 73 -6.54 9.92 -39.39
N SER A 74 -6.30 9.95 -40.69
CA SER A 74 -7.18 10.60 -41.66
C SER A 74 -7.07 9.87 -43.01
N ASN A 75 -8.12 9.11 -43.31
CA ASN A 75 -8.53 8.44 -44.55
C ASN A 75 -7.48 7.65 -45.35
#